data_AF-A0A5C8JG90-F1
#
_entry.id   AF-A0A5C8JG90-F1
#
_cell.length_a   1.000
_cell.length_b   1.000
_cell.length_c   1.000
_cell.angle_alpha   90.00
_cell.angle_beta   90.00
_cell.angle_gamma   90.00
#
_symmetry.space_group_name_H-M   'P 1'
#
loop_
_entity.id
_entity.type
_entity.pdbx_description
1 polymer ?
#
loop_
_entity_poly.entity_id
_entity_poly.type
_entity_poly.pdbx_seq_one_letter_code
_entity_poly.pdbx_strand_id
1 'polypeptide(L)'
;MLSYLTPDSLEKYGVANFDSWVSAFEVIEDNFELTVSGTFKVNRRFTKFGNLQELMNMFGEVWDIQTQEMLNLPVPEHEVKIIKSHVTPTQAKYINDLVERATQIEHGAIKPWEDNMLKIVSEN
;
A
#
# COMPACT_ATOMS: atom_id res chain seq x y z
N MET A 1 -10.32 14.73 -5.37
CA MET A 1 -10.52 15.20 -6.76
C MET A 1 -12.00 15.19 -7.12
N LEU A 2 -12.69 14.05 -7.10
CA LEU A 2 -14.15 13.97 -7.37
C LEU A 2 -14.97 14.90 -6.48
N SER A 3 -14.63 15.02 -5.18
CA SER A 3 -15.29 15.96 -4.25
C SER A 3 -15.26 17.43 -4.68
N TYR A 4 -14.37 17.80 -5.61
CA TYR A 4 -14.28 19.17 -6.16
C TYR A 4 -14.85 19.28 -7.57
N LEU A 5 -14.82 18.20 -8.36
CA LEU A 5 -15.23 18.23 -9.78
C LEU A 5 -16.66 17.75 -10.02
N THR A 6 -17.16 16.83 -9.18
CA THR A 6 -18.49 16.22 -9.29
C THR A 6 -19.19 16.06 -7.93
N PRO A 7 -19.27 17.12 -7.09
CA PRO A 7 -19.92 17.03 -5.78
C PRO A 7 -21.39 16.61 -5.89
N ASP A 8 -22.15 17.14 -6.86
CA ASP A 8 -23.56 16.81 -7.06
C ASP A 8 -23.77 15.33 -7.38
N SER A 9 -22.89 14.74 -8.20
CA SER A 9 -22.93 13.31 -8.53
C SER A 9 -22.64 12.48 -7.29
N LEU A 10 -21.63 12.83 -6.50
CA LEU A 10 -21.31 12.14 -5.25
C LEU A 10 -22.47 12.18 -4.25
N GLU A 11 -23.17 13.31 -4.13
CA GLU A 11 -24.36 13.44 -3.30
C GLU A 11 -25.51 12.56 -3.83
N LYS A 12 -25.77 12.58 -5.13
CA LYS A 12 -26.80 11.76 -5.78
C LYS A 12 -26.58 10.26 -5.55
N TYR A 13 -25.33 9.80 -5.57
CA TYR A 13 -24.96 8.41 -5.30
C TYR A 13 -24.81 8.10 -3.80
N GLY A 14 -24.97 9.09 -2.91
CA GLY A 14 -24.87 8.90 -1.46
C GLY A 14 -23.45 8.63 -0.94
N VAL A 15 -22.42 8.98 -1.72
CA VAL A 15 -21.00 8.68 -1.46
C VAL A 15 -20.15 9.96 -1.34
N ALA A 16 -20.77 11.06 -0.92
CA ALA A 16 -20.10 12.37 -0.78
C ALA A 16 -19.04 12.42 0.31
N ASN A 17 -19.16 11.61 1.36
CA ASN A 17 -18.15 11.48 2.40
C ASN A 17 -17.30 10.22 2.19
N PHE A 18 -16.10 10.23 2.77
CA PHE A 18 -15.11 9.16 2.59
C PHE A 18 -15.61 7.79 3.08
N ASP A 19 -16.28 7.71 4.23
CA ASP A 19 -16.72 6.44 4.81
C ASP A 19 -17.81 5.77 3.96
N SER A 20 -18.77 6.57 3.46
CA SER A 20 -19.78 6.11 2.50
C SER A 20 -19.15 5.65 1.19
N TRP A 21 -18.13 6.38 0.69
CA TRP A 21 -17.42 6.02 -0.53
C TRP A 21 -16.63 4.72 -0.36
N VAL A 22 -15.87 4.57 0.72
CA VAL A 22 -15.13 3.34 1.06
C VAL A 22 -16.10 2.16 1.19
N SER A 23 -17.24 2.36 1.84
CA SER A 23 -18.25 1.30 1.99
C SER A 23 -18.83 0.83 0.64
N ALA A 24 -18.89 1.71 -0.35
CA ALA A 24 -19.45 1.42 -1.66
C ALA A 24 -18.43 0.81 -2.64
N PHE A 25 -17.17 1.25 -2.59
CA PHE A 25 -16.17 0.96 -3.61
C PHE A 25 -14.94 0.23 -3.11
N GLU A 26 -14.73 0.07 -1.82
CA GLU A 26 -13.52 -0.55 -1.28
C GLU A 26 -13.82 -1.93 -0.72
N VAL A 27 -12.98 -2.89 -1.06
CA VAL A 27 -12.99 -4.21 -0.43
C VAL A 27 -11.88 -4.24 0.60
N ILE A 28 -12.30 -4.41 1.84
CA ILE A 28 -11.42 -4.44 2.98
C ILE A 28 -11.22 -5.88 3.41
N GLU A 29 -9.98 -6.36 3.38
CA GLU A 29 -9.62 -7.73 3.76
C GLU A 29 -8.57 -7.70 4.88
N ASP A 30 -8.61 -8.75 5.69
CA ASP A 30 -7.63 -8.98 6.74
C ASP A 30 -6.37 -9.60 6.09
N ASN A 31 -5.24 -8.88 6.17
CA ASN A 31 -3.97 -9.31 5.63
C ASN A 31 -3.02 -9.75 6.76
N PHE A 32 -2.36 -10.88 6.56
CA PHE A 32 -1.33 -11.37 7.48
C PHE A 32 0.01 -10.75 7.10
N GLU A 33 0.48 -9.84 7.95
CA GLU A 33 1.77 -9.17 7.75
C GLU A 33 2.80 -9.71 8.74
N LEU A 34 3.97 -10.06 8.21
CA LEU A 34 5.12 -10.41 9.04
C LEU A 34 5.74 -9.12 9.59
N THR A 35 5.82 -9.01 10.90
CA THR A 35 6.50 -7.90 11.57
C THR A 35 8.01 -8.09 11.52
N VAL A 36 8.77 -7.04 11.83
CA VAL A 36 10.25 -7.10 11.90
C VAL A 36 10.74 -8.08 12.98
N SER A 37 9.93 -8.33 14.02
CA SER A 37 10.21 -9.33 15.06
C SER A 37 9.90 -10.77 14.64
N GLY A 38 9.40 -10.99 13.41
CA GLY A 38 9.07 -12.32 12.89
C GLY A 38 7.72 -12.87 13.37
N THR A 39 6.89 -12.05 14.00
CA THR A 39 5.53 -12.43 14.41
C THR A 39 4.52 -12.04 13.32
N PHE A 40 3.40 -12.77 13.22
CA PHE A 40 2.33 -12.41 12.30
C PHE A 40 1.36 -11.45 13.00
N LYS A 41 1.10 -10.30 12.35
CA LYS A 41 0.06 -9.36 12.74
C LYS A 41 -1.02 -9.32 11.68
N VAL A 42 -2.28 -9.46 12.10
CA VAL A 42 -3.42 -9.25 11.22
C VAL A 42 -3.67 -7.75 11.13
N ASN A 43 -3.51 -7.20 9.93
CA ASN A 43 -3.81 -5.82 9.63
C ASN A 43 -4.94 -5.76 8.60
N ARG A 44 -5.93 -4.91 8.88
CA ARG A 44 -7.02 -4.65 7.94
C ARG A 44 -6.53 -3.67 6.87
N ARG A 45 -6.60 -4.07 5.60
CA ARG A 45 -6.09 -3.28 4.47
C ARG A 45 -7.18 -3.07 3.42
N PHE A 46 -7.09 -1.91 2.77
CA PHE A 46 -7.69 -1.64 1.47
C PHE A 46 -6.98 -2.52 0.44
N THR A 47 -7.66 -3.52 -0.12
CA THR A 47 -7.01 -4.50 -1.01
C THR A 47 -7.35 -4.28 -2.47
N LYS A 48 -8.60 -3.93 -2.76
CA LYS A 48 -9.08 -3.74 -4.13
C LYS A 48 -10.35 -2.91 -4.13
N PHE A 49 -10.60 -2.28 -5.27
CA PHE A 49 -11.87 -1.65 -5.52
C PHE A 49 -12.95 -2.70 -5.85
N GLY A 50 -14.07 -2.63 -5.15
CA GLY A 50 -15.35 -3.22 -5.54
C GLY A 50 -16.13 -2.29 -6.44
N ASN A 51 -17.16 -2.82 -7.11
CA ASN A 51 -18.10 -2.03 -7.91
C ASN A 51 -17.39 -1.12 -8.95
N LEU A 52 -16.39 -1.69 -9.63
CA LEU A 52 -15.49 -0.98 -10.53
C LEU A 52 -16.21 -0.25 -11.67
N GLN A 53 -17.29 -0.82 -12.21
CA GLN A 53 -18.00 -0.22 -13.32
C GLN A 53 -18.62 1.13 -12.92
N GLU A 54 -19.26 1.18 -11.76
CA GLU A 54 -19.90 2.35 -11.17
C GLU A 54 -18.84 3.39 -10.80
N LEU A 55 -17.71 2.94 -10.24
CA LEU A 55 -16.58 3.82 -9.96
C LEU A 55 -16.03 4.45 -11.25
N MET A 56 -15.83 3.65 -12.30
CA MET A 56 -15.35 4.11 -13.60
C MET A 56 -16.35 5.04 -14.28
N ASN A 57 -17.66 4.78 -14.15
CA ASN A 57 -18.71 5.68 -14.65
C ASN A 57 -18.62 7.04 -13.98
N MET A 58 -18.41 7.10 -12.66
CA MET A 58 -18.24 8.35 -11.92
C MET A 58 -16.98 9.11 -12.35
N PHE A 59 -15.86 8.42 -12.57
CA PHE A 59 -14.66 9.06 -13.11
C PHE A 59 -14.87 9.55 -14.56
N GLY A 60 -15.57 8.77 -15.37
CA GLY A 60 -15.88 9.09 -16.76
C GLY A 60 -16.76 10.32 -16.97
N GLU A 61 -17.42 10.85 -15.93
CA GLU A 61 -18.16 12.12 -16.02
C GLU A 61 -17.25 13.33 -16.27
N VAL A 62 -16.00 13.26 -15.80
CA VAL A 62 -15.06 14.39 -15.85
C VAL A 62 -13.69 14.04 -16.42
N TRP A 63 -13.38 12.77 -16.61
CA TRP A 63 -12.09 12.32 -17.13
C TRP A 63 -12.20 11.89 -18.59
N ASP A 64 -11.33 12.45 -19.43
CA ASP A 64 -11.02 11.89 -20.75
C ASP A 64 -9.83 10.93 -20.59
N ILE A 65 -10.09 9.63 -20.76
CA ILE A 65 -9.11 8.57 -20.50
C ILE A 65 -8.63 8.02 -21.84
N GLN A 66 -7.33 8.16 -22.10
CA GLN A 66 -6.65 7.54 -23.24
C GLN A 66 -5.69 6.46 -22.74
N THR A 67 -5.97 5.19 -23.05
CA THR A 67 -5.08 4.09 -22.69
C THR A 67 -3.96 3.94 -23.72
N GLN A 68 -2.87 3.25 -23.35
CA GLN A 68 -1.78 2.97 -24.27
C GLN A 68 -2.26 2.25 -25.56
N GLU A 69 -3.25 1.39 -25.42
CA GLU A 69 -3.90 0.66 -26.53
C GLU A 69 -4.62 1.60 -27.51
N MET A 70 -5.19 2.71 -27.02
CA MET A 70 -5.87 3.71 -27.86
C MET A 70 -4.90 4.57 -28.67
N LEU A 71 -3.65 4.71 -28.21
CA LEU A 71 -2.71 5.70 -28.73
C LEU A 71 -1.78 5.18 -29.84
N ASN A 72 -1.80 3.87 -30.15
CA ASN A 72 -0.97 3.22 -31.18
C ASN A 72 0.48 3.74 -31.23
N LEU A 73 1.09 3.91 -30.05
CA LEU A 73 2.43 4.50 -29.94
C LEU A 73 3.50 3.43 -30.21
N PRO A 74 4.64 3.80 -30.84
CA PRO A 74 5.78 2.91 -30.98
C PRO A 74 6.48 2.74 -29.63
N VAL A 75 5.96 1.85 -28.78
CA VAL A 75 6.55 1.52 -27.49
C VAL A 75 7.50 0.32 -27.66
N PRO A 76 8.77 0.41 -27.21
CA PRO A 76 9.70 -0.71 -27.32
C PRO A 76 9.31 -1.85 -26.39
N GLU A 77 9.60 -3.09 -26.81
CA GLU A 77 9.51 -4.25 -25.94
C GLU A 77 10.57 -4.17 -24.82
N HIS A 78 10.21 -4.61 -23.62
CA HIS A 78 11.13 -4.67 -22.49
C HIS A 78 11.28 -6.10 -21.99
N GLU A 79 12.49 -6.45 -21.57
CA GLU A 79 12.81 -7.75 -20.99
C GLU A 79 13.14 -7.57 -19.50
N VAL A 80 12.38 -8.23 -18.61
CA VAL A 80 12.64 -8.22 -17.17
C VAL A 80 13.48 -9.43 -16.80
N LYS A 81 14.71 -9.20 -16.31
CA LYS A 81 15.60 -10.25 -15.80
C LYS A 81 15.65 -10.20 -14.28
N ILE A 82 15.08 -11.21 -13.63
CA ILE A 82 15.15 -11.35 -12.17
C ILE A 82 16.45 -12.04 -11.79
N ILE A 83 17.40 -11.28 -11.26
CA ILE A 83 18.68 -11.80 -10.75
C ILE A 83 18.58 -11.91 -9.24
N LYS A 84 18.63 -13.14 -8.71
CA LYS A 84 18.66 -13.38 -7.26
C LYS A 84 20.10 -13.27 -6.77
N SER A 85 20.35 -12.40 -5.79
CA SER A 85 21.62 -12.37 -5.06
C SER A 85 21.54 -13.25 -3.82
N HIS A 86 22.70 -13.81 -3.42
CA HIS A 86 22.82 -14.47 -2.13
C HIS A 86 23.11 -13.43 -1.05
N VAL A 87 22.53 -13.64 0.13
CA VAL A 87 22.83 -12.84 1.32
C VAL A 87 24.26 -13.17 1.76
N THR A 88 25.10 -12.14 1.89
CA THR A 88 26.46 -12.30 2.42
C THR A 88 26.43 -12.57 3.94
N PRO A 89 27.47 -13.21 4.51
CA PRO A 89 27.52 -13.43 5.96
C PRO A 89 27.37 -12.13 6.78
N THR A 90 27.94 -11.01 6.32
CA THR A 90 27.81 -9.71 6.97
C THR A 90 26.37 -9.19 6.93
N GLN A 91 25.69 -9.32 5.80
CA GLN A 91 24.27 -8.93 5.68
C GLN A 91 23.38 -9.80 6.56
N ALA A 92 23.63 -11.12 6.62
CA ALA A 92 22.88 -12.02 7.49
C ALA A 92 23.03 -11.62 8.97
N LYS A 93 24.25 -11.29 9.40
CA LYS A 93 24.52 -10.81 10.76
C LYS A 93 23.80 -9.49 11.05
N TYR A 94 23.82 -8.54 10.11
CA TYR A 94 23.14 -7.26 10.23
C TYR A 94 21.62 -7.42 10.34
N ILE A 95 21.01 -8.27 9.50
CA ILE A 95 19.57 -8.57 9.57
C ILE A 95 19.20 -9.16 10.92
N ASN A 96 19.99 -10.10 11.44
CA ASN A 96 19.73 -10.71 12.75
C ASN A 96 19.78 -9.68 13.89
N ASP A 97 20.72 -8.73 13.86
CA ASP A 97 20.79 -7.62 14.82
C ASP A 97 19.53 -6.75 14.80
N LEU A 98 19.04 -6.39 13.59
CA LEU A 98 17.81 -5.61 13.44
C LEU A 98 16.58 -6.36 13.99
N VAL A 99 16.48 -7.68 13.76
CA VAL A 99 15.39 -8.52 14.28
C VAL A 99 15.43 -8.56 15.81
N GLU A 100 16.62 -8.71 16.40
CA GLU A 100 16.79 -8.71 17.85
C GLU A 100 16.37 -7.36 18.45
N ARG A 101 16.83 -6.25 17.87
CA ARG A 101 16.43 -4.89 18.30
C ARG A 101 14.92 -4.68 18.20
N ALA A 102 14.30 -5.05 17.09
CA ALA A 102 12.86 -4.93 16.91
C ALA A 102 12.08 -5.71 17.97
N THR A 103 12.55 -6.92 18.30
CA THR A 103 11.96 -7.78 19.33
C THR A 103 12.07 -7.13 20.73
N GLN A 104 13.20 -6.50 21.05
CA GLN A 104 13.38 -5.82 22.34
C GLN A 104 12.49 -4.57 22.47
N ILE A 105 12.33 -3.81 21.38
CA ILE A 105 11.42 -2.65 21.32
C ILE A 105 9.96 -3.09 21.49
N GLU A 106 9.52 -4.13 20.79
CA GLU A 106 8.14 -4.61 20.85
C GLU A 106 7.76 -5.13 22.25
N HIS A 107 8.68 -5.83 22.92
CA HIS A 107 8.49 -6.26 24.31
C HIS A 107 8.62 -5.13 25.34
N GLY A 108 8.94 -3.91 24.92
CA GLY A 108 9.13 -2.77 25.83
C GLY A 108 10.36 -2.88 26.73
N ALA A 109 11.34 -3.71 26.35
CA ALA A 109 12.57 -3.91 27.11
C ALA A 109 13.53 -2.70 27.00
N ILE A 110 13.37 -1.87 25.97
CA ILE A 110 14.15 -0.66 25.71
C ILE A 110 13.25 0.57 25.75
N LYS A 111 13.76 1.71 26.23
CA LYS A 111 13.01 2.97 26.21
C LYS A 111 12.96 3.56 24.79
N PRO A 112 11.83 4.14 24.34
CA PRO A 112 11.68 4.65 22.97
C PRO A 112 12.70 5.70 22.51
N TRP A 113 13.33 6.42 23.45
CA TRP A 113 14.38 7.42 23.15
C TRP A 113 15.77 6.79 22.98
N GLU A 114 16.00 5.59 23.54
CA GLU A 114 17.23 4.81 23.37
C GLU A 114 17.20 4.09 22.03
N ASP A 115 16.13 3.33 21.75
CA ASP A 115 15.89 2.67 20.46
C ASP A 115 14.40 2.60 20.14
N ASN A 116 14.05 2.59 18.85
CA ASN A 116 12.66 2.47 18.40
C ASN A 116 12.55 2.00 16.95
N MET A 117 11.32 1.66 16.54
CA MET A 117 11.06 1.15 15.19
C MET A 117 11.42 2.16 14.09
N LEU A 118 11.38 3.47 14.34
CA LEU A 118 11.80 4.47 13.36
C LEU A 118 13.30 4.37 13.10
N LYS A 119 14.13 4.23 14.15
CA LYS A 119 15.58 4.07 13.98
C LYS A 119 15.94 2.83 13.14
N ILE A 120 15.21 1.73 13.30
CA ILE A 120 15.42 0.49 12.53
C ILE A 120 15.10 0.67 11.04
N VAL A 121 14.07 1.46 10.69
CA VAL A 121 13.62 1.60 9.29
C VAL A 121 14.14 2.84 8.57
N SER A 122 14.71 3.81 9.27
CA SER A 122 15.03 5.13 8.69
C SER A 122 16.42 5.71 9.01
N GLU A 123 17.16 5.18 9.98
CA GLU A 123 18.56 5.58 10.20
C GLU A 123 19.48 4.66 9.37
N ASN A 124 20.11 5.23 8.35
CA ASN A 124 21.18 4.61 7.55
C ASN A 124 22.54 4.73 8.24
#